data_AF-A0A4V6EN65-F1
#
_entry.id   AF-A0A4V6EN65-F1
#
_cell.length_a   1.000
_cell.length_b   1.000
_cell.length_c   1.000
_cell.angle_alpha   90.00
_cell.angle_beta   90.00
_cell.angle_gamma   90.00
#
_symmetry.space_group_name_H-M   'P 1'
#
loop_
_entity.id
_entity.type
_entity.pdbx_description
1 polymer ?
#
loop_
_entity_poly.entity_id
_entity_poly.type
_entity_poly.pdbx_seq_one_letter_code
_entity_poly.pdbx_strand_id
1 'polypeptide(L)'
;MGRKKIEKVPIDCNILDEALKKRKLSINKLTDDKKDYYIGVTRRTISRARHDGYINPEILDKIGEQLNVNPYWLTGQGLNVLPSMKKNSEYCKTENHPYKKVAQKINLSHHFQELLILHGVSYEQFNSLSEATQHGFEMEIDLVIQMVIIKYFSPHAKPDDVFLSNEDLYEMSCDVLSSETYKKLFNLLEL
;
A
#
# COMPACT_ATOMS: atom_id res chain seq x y z
N MET A 1 8.00 -12.38 -36.35
CA MET A 1 8.21 -11.72 -35.06
C MET A 1 7.31 -12.37 -34.02
N GLY A 2 7.87 -13.15 -33.08
CA GLY A 2 7.08 -13.81 -32.04
C GLY A 2 6.58 -12.79 -31.02
N ARG A 3 5.27 -12.77 -30.71
CA ARG A 3 4.73 -11.92 -29.64
C ARG A 3 5.44 -12.27 -28.33
N LYS A 4 6.06 -11.27 -27.70
CA LYS A 4 6.62 -11.39 -26.34
C LYS A 4 5.51 -11.93 -25.43
N LYS A 5 5.76 -13.06 -24.77
CA LYS A 5 4.79 -13.65 -23.84
C LYS A 5 4.71 -12.72 -22.64
N ILE A 6 3.63 -11.95 -22.55
CA ILE A 6 3.40 -11.05 -21.41
C ILE A 6 3.13 -11.93 -20.19
N GLU A 7 3.92 -11.74 -19.14
CA GLU A 7 3.73 -12.41 -17.86
C GLU A 7 2.43 -11.90 -17.23
N LYS A 8 1.49 -12.83 -16.99
CA LYS A 8 0.21 -12.48 -16.36
C LYS A 8 0.38 -12.42 -14.84
N VAL A 9 -0.37 -11.53 -14.20
CA VAL A 9 -0.46 -11.40 -12.74
C VAL A 9 -1.79 -11.96 -12.23
N PRO A 10 -1.86 -12.44 -10.98
CA PRO A 10 -3.11 -12.89 -10.39
C PRO A 10 -4.12 -11.74 -10.27
N ILE A 11 -5.40 -12.08 -10.26
CA ILE A 11 -6.50 -11.15 -9.99
C ILE A 11 -7.48 -11.78 -9.00
N ASP A 12 -7.81 -11.05 -7.93
CA ASP A 12 -8.80 -11.48 -6.95
C ASP A 12 -10.19 -10.97 -7.36
N CYS A 13 -11.08 -11.90 -7.70
CA CYS A 13 -12.43 -11.56 -8.15
C CYS A 13 -13.29 -10.92 -7.07
N ASN A 14 -13.06 -11.26 -5.79
CA ASN A 14 -13.83 -10.69 -4.69
C ASN A 14 -13.44 -9.23 -4.48
N ILE A 15 -12.13 -8.94 -4.45
CA ILE A 15 -11.62 -7.56 -4.34
C ILE A 15 -12.05 -6.72 -5.55
N LEU A 16 -11.99 -7.29 -6.75
CA LEU A 16 -12.44 -6.61 -7.97
C LEU A 16 -13.94 -6.26 -7.90
N ASP A 17 -14.80 -7.20 -7.50
CA ASP A 17 -16.24 -6.98 -7.40
C ASP A 17 -16.60 -5.97 -6.30
N GLU A 18 -15.87 -5.97 -5.17
CA GLU A 18 -16.01 -4.94 -4.13
C GLU A 18 -15.65 -3.55 -4.67
N ALA A 19 -14.50 -3.41 -5.33
CA ALA A 19 -14.04 -2.15 -5.89
C ALA A 19 -15.02 -1.60 -6.94
N LEU A 20 -15.55 -2.46 -7.82
CA LEU A 20 -16.59 -2.11 -8.79
C LEU A 20 -17.86 -1.57 -8.11
N LYS A 21 -18.34 -2.28 -7.07
CA LYS A 21 -19.54 -1.90 -6.33
C LYS A 21 -19.36 -0.54 -5.66
N LYS A 22 -18.23 -0.29 -5.00
CA LYS A 22 -17.93 0.99 -4.34
C LYS A 22 -17.86 2.15 -5.33
N ARG A 23 -17.25 1.95 -6.50
CA ARG A 23 -17.16 2.97 -7.55
C ARG A 23 -18.44 3.14 -8.37
N LYS A 24 -19.50 2.36 -8.10
CA LYS A 24 -20.73 2.32 -8.90
C LYS A 24 -20.44 2.07 -10.39
N LEU A 25 -19.39 1.30 -10.65
CA LEU A 25 -18.95 0.87 -11.97
C LEU A 25 -19.34 -0.58 -12.21
N SER A 26 -19.31 -0.98 -13.48
CA SER A 26 -19.54 -2.36 -13.89
C SER A 26 -18.55 -2.73 -14.97
N ILE A 27 -18.32 -4.02 -15.14
CA ILE A 27 -17.51 -4.53 -16.26
C ILE A 27 -18.01 -3.97 -17.59
N ASN A 28 -19.33 -3.87 -17.78
CA ASN A 28 -19.90 -3.28 -18.99
C ASN A 28 -19.43 -1.84 -19.20
N LYS A 29 -19.44 -1.00 -18.16
CA LYS A 29 -18.95 0.39 -18.24
C LYS A 29 -17.45 0.48 -18.56
N LEU A 30 -16.64 -0.47 -18.07
CA LEU A 30 -15.20 -0.50 -18.34
C LEU A 30 -14.87 -0.94 -19.78
N THR A 31 -15.79 -1.66 -20.43
CA THR A 31 -15.54 -2.28 -21.74
C THR A 31 -16.39 -1.71 -22.89
N ASP A 32 -17.19 -0.69 -22.60
CA ASP A 32 -18.02 0.02 -23.56
C ASP A 32 -17.25 1.25 -24.05
N ASP A 33 -16.90 1.25 -25.34
CA ASP A 33 -16.11 2.30 -25.99
C ASP A 33 -16.81 3.67 -26.05
N LYS A 34 -18.10 3.71 -25.69
CA LYS A 34 -18.90 4.93 -25.57
C LYS A 34 -18.95 5.49 -24.14
N LYS A 35 -18.21 4.89 -23.19
CA LYS A 35 -18.17 5.33 -21.79
C LYS A 35 -16.83 5.95 -21.46
N ASP A 36 -16.86 6.96 -20.60
CA ASP A 36 -15.66 7.66 -20.11
C ASP A 36 -14.67 6.74 -19.38
N TYR A 37 -15.15 5.59 -18.90
CA TYR A 37 -14.37 4.60 -18.15
C TYR A 37 -13.82 3.47 -19.02
N TYR A 38 -13.85 3.61 -20.36
CA TYR A 38 -13.38 2.59 -21.28
C TYR A 38 -11.88 2.35 -21.15
N ILE A 39 -11.49 1.10 -20.86
CA ILE A 39 -10.07 0.74 -20.66
C ILE A 39 -9.40 0.12 -21.90
N GLY A 40 -10.06 0.16 -23.06
CA GLY A 40 -9.48 -0.36 -24.30
C GLY A 40 -9.55 -1.88 -24.45
N VAL A 41 -10.40 -2.58 -23.69
CA VAL A 41 -10.58 -4.03 -23.80
C VAL A 41 -12.04 -4.45 -23.86
N THR A 42 -12.28 -5.62 -24.44
CA THR A 42 -13.63 -6.20 -24.53
C THR A 42 -14.08 -6.84 -23.22
N ARG A 43 -15.40 -6.95 -23.03
CA ARG A 43 -16.01 -7.73 -21.94
C ARG A 43 -15.48 -9.16 -21.88
N ARG A 44 -15.23 -9.77 -23.04
CA ARG A 44 -14.70 -11.15 -23.12
C ARG A 44 -13.30 -11.26 -22.51
N THR A 45 -12.47 -10.22 -22.66
CA THR A 45 -11.13 -10.18 -22.06
C THR A 45 -11.20 -10.20 -20.53
N ILE A 46 -12.04 -9.35 -19.94
CA ILE A 46 -12.23 -9.31 -18.48
C ILE A 46 -12.87 -10.61 -17.98
N SER A 47 -13.86 -11.16 -18.70
CA SER A 47 -14.50 -12.42 -18.32
C SER A 47 -13.52 -13.60 -18.29
N ARG A 48 -12.58 -13.67 -19.25
CA ARG A 48 -11.52 -14.68 -19.25
C ARG A 48 -10.57 -14.49 -18.07
N ALA A 49 -10.15 -13.25 -17.78
CA ALA A 49 -9.30 -12.97 -16.64
C ALA A 49 -9.94 -13.40 -15.30
N ARG A 50 -11.25 -13.16 -15.14
CA ARG A 50 -12.00 -13.62 -13.96
C ARG A 50 -12.08 -15.15 -13.84
N HIS A 51 -12.22 -15.85 -14.96
CA HIS A 51 -12.27 -17.31 -14.97
C HIS A 51 -10.90 -17.94 -14.74
N ASP A 52 -9.87 -17.42 -15.42
CA ASP A 52 -8.50 -17.94 -15.36
C ASP A 52 -7.82 -17.57 -14.03
N GLY A 53 -8.27 -16.52 -13.35
CA GLY A 53 -7.61 -15.97 -12.16
C GLY A 53 -6.35 -15.14 -12.46
N TYR A 54 -6.06 -14.89 -13.75
CA TYR A 54 -4.87 -14.17 -14.20
C TYR A 54 -5.19 -13.14 -15.29
N ILE A 55 -4.53 -11.99 -15.22
CA ILE A 55 -4.75 -10.85 -16.12
C ILE A 55 -3.42 -10.26 -16.61
N ASN A 56 -3.46 -9.58 -17.75
CA ASN A 56 -2.33 -8.77 -18.20
C ASN A 56 -2.14 -7.58 -17.24
N PRO A 57 -0.91 -7.33 -16.72
CA PRO A 57 -0.62 -6.21 -15.83
C PRO A 57 -1.08 -4.84 -16.35
N GLU A 58 -0.97 -4.58 -17.65
CA GLU A 58 -1.41 -3.32 -18.26
C GLU A 58 -2.94 -3.15 -18.19
N ILE A 59 -3.69 -4.25 -18.31
CA ILE A 59 -5.14 -4.22 -18.17
C ILE A 59 -5.50 -4.02 -16.69
N LEU A 60 -4.79 -4.68 -15.77
CA LEU A 60 -4.99 -4.52 -14.33
C LEU A 60 -4.68 -3.09 -13.87
N ASP A 61 -3.66 -2.46 -14.42
CA ASP A 61 -3.30 -1.07 -14.16
C ASP A 61 -4.43 -0.11 -14.54
N LYS A 62 -4.97 -0.25 -15.76
CA LYS A 62 -6.12 0.54 -16.23
C LYS A 62 -7.38 0.29 -15.41
N ILE A 63 -7.63 -0.96 -14.99
CA ILE A 63 -8.74 -1.27 -14.07
C ILE A 63 -8.51 -0.55 -12.75
N GLY A 64 -7.31 -0.63 -12.18
CA GLY A 64 -6.94 0.05 -10.94
C GLY A 64 -7.12 1.55 -11.03
N GLU A 65 -6.74 2.17 -12.15
CA GLU A 65 -6.93 3.59 -12.40
C GLU A 65 -8.42 4.00 -12.39
N GLN A 66 -9.25 3.31 -13.17
CA GLN A 66 -10.70 3.61 -13.23
C GLN A 66 -11.42 3.34 -11.91
N LEU A 67 -10.96 2.36 -11.14
CA LEU A 67 -11.49 2.06 -9.83
C LEU A 67 -10.84 2.90 -8.72
N ASN A 68 -9.81 3.69 -9.04
CA ASN A 68 -8.87 4.30 -8.09
C ASN A 68 -8.53 3.35 -6.93
N VAL A 69 -8.01 2.18 -7.31
CA VAL A 69 -7.46 1.14 -6.43
C VAL A 69 -6.08 0.75 -6.95
N ASN A 70 -5.13 0.52 -6.06
CA ASN A 70 -3.79 0.05 -6.38
C ASN A 70 -3.89 -1.30 -7.14
N PRO A 71 -3.30 -1.43 -8.35
CA PRO A 71 -3.37 -2.67 -9.13
C PRO A 71 -2.79 -3.87 -8.37
N TYR A 72 -1.77 -3.65 -7.52
CA TYR A 72 -1.23 -4.69 -6.65
C TYR A 72 -2.26 -5.19 -5.63
N TRP A 73 -3.11 -4.29 -5.09
CA TRP A 73 -4.17 -4.68 -4.16
C TRP A 73 -5.22 -5.57 -4.83
N LEU A 74 -5.59 -5.28 -6.08
CA LEU A 74 -6.52 -6.08 -6.88
C LEU A 74 -6.02 -7.51 -7.16
N THR A 75 -4.74 -7.81 -6.93
CA THR A 75 -4.19 -9.17 -7.05
C THR A 75 -4.55 -10.07 -5.86
N GLY A 76 -4.97 -9.48 -4.73
CA GLY A 76 -5.15 -10.18 -3.45
C GLY A 76 -3.84 -10.58 -2.77
N GLN A 77 -2.68 -10.36 -3.40
CA GLN A 77 -1.39 -10.74 -2.83
C GLN A 77 -1.04 -9.93 -1.58
N GLY A 78 -1.45 -8.66 -1.51
CA GLY A 78 -1.26 -7.83 -0.32
C GLY A 78 -1.91 -8.40 0.94
N LEU A 79 -3.01 -9.16 0.81
CA LEU A 79 -3.66 -9.84 1.94
C LEU A 79 -2.90 -11.07 2.42
N ASN A 80 -1.98 -11.62 1.63
CA ASN A 80 -1.21 -12.82 1.98
C ASN A 80 0.09 -12.51 2.72
N VAL A 81 0.56 -11.26 2.68
CA VAL A 81 1.84 -10.86 3.30
C VAL A 81 1.75 -10.85 4.83
N LEU A 82 0.57 -10.61 5.41
CA LEU A 82 0.38 -10.56 6.87
C LEU A 82 -0.93 -11.25 7.27
N PRO A 83 -0.91 -12.50 7.77
CA PRO A 83 -2.12 -13.23 8.16
C PRO A 83 -2.99 -12.53 9.21
N SER A 84 -2.40 -11.71 10.08
CA SER A 84 -3.11 -10.85 11.05
C SER A 84 -3.97 -9.79 10.36
N MET A 85 -3.54 -9.28 9.20
CA MET A 85 -4.22 -8.21 8.46
C MET A 85 -5.52 -8.67 7.79
N LYS A 86 -5.67 -9.97 7.49
CA LYS A 86 -6.94 -10.52 6.98
C LYS A 86 -8.10 -10.37 7.97
N LYS A 87 -7.80 -10.25 9.27
CA LYS A 87 -8.80 -10.01 10.32
C LYS A 87 -9.11 -8.53 10.50
N ASN A 88 -8.32 -7.64 9.89
CA ASN A 88 -8.50 -6.21 9.99
C ASN A 88 -9.44 -5.72 8.88
N SER A 89 -10.71 -5.56 9.22
CA SER A 89 -11.75 -5.16 8.27
C SER A 89 -11.50 -3.79 7.65
N GLU A 90 -10.80 -2.89 8.34
CA GLU A 90 -10.51 -1.54 7.86
C GLU A 90 -9.39 -1.58 6.81
N TYR A 91 -8.28 -2.26 7.11
CA TYR A 91 -7.18 -2.44 6.16
C TYR A 91 -7.63 -3.15 4.88
N CYS A 92 -8.60 -4.05 4.98
CA CYS A 92 -9.08 -4.81 3.83
C CYS A 92 -9.89 -3.96 2.83
N LYS A 93 -10.36 -2.76 3.21
CA LYS A 93 -11.20 -1.94 2.35
C LYS A 93 -10.44 -1.39 1.16
N THR A 94 -10.99 -1.57 -0.04
CA THR A 94 -10.35 -1.08 -1.28
C THR A 94 -10.15 0.44 -1.36
N GLU A 95 -10.88 1.24 -0.57
CA GLU A 95 -10.72 2.71 -0.51
C GLU A 95 -9.40 3.15 0.13
N ASN A 96 -8.84 2.31 1.00
CA ASN A 96 -7.59 2.55 1.72
C ASN A 96 -6.35 2.20 0.87
N HIS A 97 -6.56 1.67 -0.34
CA HIS A 97 -5.49 1.30 -1.27
C HIS A 97 -5.66 2.02 -2.61
N PRO A 98 -5.52 3.36 -2.70
CA PRO A 98 -5.78 4.12 -3.91
C PRO A 98 -4.76 3.88 -5.03
N TYR A 99 -5.12 4.26 -6.26
CA TYR A 99 -4.24 4.14 -7.43
C TYR A 99 -3.10 5.18 -7.37
N LYS A 100 -1.83 4.72 -7.44
CA LYS A 100 -0.60 5.49 -7.19
C LYS A 100 -0.42 6.79 -8.00
N LYS A 101 -1.11 6.98 -9.13
CA LYS A 101 -0.98 8.22 -9.95
C LYS A 101 -1.88 9.36 -9.48
N VAL A 102 -2.81 9.13 -8.57
CA VAL A 102 -3.33 10.24 -7.78
C VAL A 102 -2.26 10.50 -6.74
N ALA A 103 -1.41 11.49 -6.97
CA ALA A 103 -0.53 12.04 -5.94
C ALA A 103 -1.44 12.63 -4.86
N GLN A 104 -1.98 11.75 -4.02
CA GLN A 104 -2.63 12.15 -2.80
C GLN A 104 -1.50 12.79 -2.00
N LYS A 105 -1.69 14.06 -1.61
CA LYS A 105 -1.09 14.54 -0.36
C LYS A 105 -1.31 13.40 0.62
N ILE A 106 -0.23 12.72 1.03
CA ILE A 106 -0.33 11.64 2.01
C ILE A 106 -1.09 12.25 3.17
N ASN A 107 -2.29 11.74 3.44
CA ASN A 107 -3.01 12.16 4.63
C ASN A 107 -2.29 11.46 5.78
N LEU A 108 -1.26 12.13 6.29
CA LEU A 108 -0.36 11.59 7.32
C LEU A 108 -1.17 11.13 8.54
N SER A 109 -2.23 11.85 8.90
CA SER A 109 -3.14 11.46 9.99
C SER A 109 -3.85 10.13 9.71
N HIS A 110 -4.33 9.90 8.49
CA HIS A 110 -4.95 8.63 8.11
C HIS A 110 -3.92 7.49 8.09
N HIS A 111 -2.74 7.74 7.51
CA HIS A 111 -1.68 6.75 7.46
C HIS A 111 -1.22 6.32 8.87
N PHE A 112 -1.16 7.29 9.79
CA PHE A 112 -0.84 7.04 11.18
C PHE A 112 -1.91 6.22 11.90
N GLN A 113 -3.19 6.51 11.65
CA GLN A 113 -4.31 5.70 12.16
C GLN A 113 -4.23 4.25 11.67
N GLU A 114 -3.91 4.02 10.40
CA GLU A 114 -3.72 2.67 9.87
C GLU A 114 -2.55 1.94 10.55
N LEU A 115 -1.46 2.64 10.85
CA LEU A 115 -0.32 2.08 11.56
C LEU A 115 -0.69 1.67 13.00
N LEU A 116 -1.41 2.53 13.73
CA LEU A 116 -1.92 2.19 15.06
C LEU A 116 -2.80 0.93 15.03
N ILE A 117 -3.74 0.91 14.09
CA ILE A 117 -4.67 -0.19 13.87
C ILE A 117 -3.94 -1.49 13.51
N LEU A 118 -2.89 -1.43 12.69
CA LEU A 118 -2.02 -2.57 12.36
C LEU A 118 -1.39 -3.19 13.62
N HIS A 119 -1.04 -2.36 14.61
CA HIS A 119 -0.42 -2.79 15.86
C HIS A 119 -1.43 -3.06 16.98
N GLY A 120 -2.73 -3.16 16.66
CA GLY A 120 -3.78 -3.49 17.61
C GLY A 120 -4.14 -2.34 18.56
N VAL A 121 -3.77 -1.11 18.21
CA VAL A 121 -4.10 0.10 18.95
C VAL A 121 -5.24 0.81 18.24
N SER A 122 -6.36 0.97 18.92
CA SER A 122 -7.49 1.78 18.42
C SER A 122 -7.16 3.27 18.48
N TYR A 123 -7.85 4.07 17.66
CA TYR A 123 -7.68 5.51 17.69
C TYR A 123 -8.23 6.12 18.99
N GLU A 124 -9.24 5.51 19.63
CA GLU A 124 -9.69 5.95 20.96
C GLU A 124 -8.62 5.76 22.03
N GLN A 125 -7.88 4.64 22.00
CA GLN A 125 -6.78 4.41 22.93
C GLN A 125 -5.68 5.47 22.76
N PHE A 126 -5.33 5.80 21.52
CA PHE A 126 -4.36 6.87 21.25
C PHE A 126 -4.87 8.23 21.74
N ASN A 127 -6.11 8.60 21.42
CA ASN A 127 -6.71 9.87 21.82
C ASN A 127 -6.93 9.99 23.34
N SER A 128 -6.92 8.87 24.08
CA SER A 128 -6.99 8.88 25.54
C SER A 128 -5.67 9.28 26.22
N LEU A 129 -4.56 9.31 25.47
CA LEU A 129 -3.26 9.79 25.95
C LEU A 129 -3.25 11.31 26.09
N SER A 130 -2.32 11.83 26.90
CA SER A 130 -2.09 13.29 26.95
C SER A 130 -1.52 13.81 25.63
N GLU A 131 -1.79 15.07 25.26
CA GLU A 131 -1.25 15.68 24.04
C GLU A 131 0.28 15.55 23.93
N ALA A 132 0.99 15.74 25.05
CA ALA A 132 2.45 15.58 25.09
C ALA A 132 2.89 14.14 24.79
N THR A 133 2.14 13.14 25.29
CA THR A 133 2.41 11.73 25.02
C THR A 133 2.06 11.35 23.57
N GLN A 134 0.95 11.88 23.04
CA GLN A 134 0.56 11.68 21.64
C GLN A 134 1.65 12.20 20.71
N HIS A 135 2.11 13.43 20.94
CA HIS A 135 3.16 14.06 20.15
C HIS A 135 4.50 13.32 20.26
N GLY A 136 4.92 12.94 21.48
CA GLY A 136 6.15 12.17 21.67
C GLY A 136 6.13 10.83 20.94
N PHE A 137 5.01 10.12 20.99
CA PHE A 137 4.82 8.86 20.27
C PHE A 137 4.87 9.04 18.74
N GLU A 138 4.21 10.06 18.20
CA GLU A 138 4.28 10.40 16.77
C GLU A 138 5.71 10.68 16.32
N MET A 139 6.46 11.48 17.10
CA MET A 139 7.86 11.81 16.81
C MET A 139 8.78 10.59 16.84
N GLU A 140 8.64 9.73 17.85
CA GLU A 140 9.48 8.53 17.98
C GLU A 140 9.29 7.57 16.81
N ILE A 141 8.04 7.36 16.37
CA ILE A 141 7.75 6.51 15.22
C ILE A 141 8.35 7.08 13.95
N ASP A 142 8.14 8.37 13.69
CA ASP A 142 8.63 8.99 12.46
C ASP A 142 10.16 8.96 12.39
N LEU A 143 10.84 9.24 13.51
CA LEU A 143 12.30 9.13 13.61
C LEU A 143 12.81 7.73 13.24
N VAL A 144 12.21 6.67 13.79
CA VAL A 144 12.60 5.29 13.50
C VAL A 144 12.36 4.93 12.03
N ILE A 145 11.21 5.36 11.47
CA ILE A 145 10.90 5.15 10.04
C ILE A 145 11.94 5.84 9.16
N GLN A 146 12.25 7.11 9.42
CA GLN A 146 13.23 7.88 8.65
C GLN A 146 14.62 7.24 8.69
N MET A 147 15.07 6.77 9.85
CA MET A 147 16.36 6.06 9.99
C MET A 147 16.40 4.78 9.15
N VAL A 148 15.32 3.99 9.15
CA VAL A 148 15.23 2.78 8.33
C VAL A 148 15.23 3.14 6.84
N ILE A 149 14.49 4.16 6.42
CA ILE A 149 14.47 4.61 5.02
C ILE A 149 15.88 5.05 4.59
N ILE A 150 16.56 5.87 5.38
CA ILE A 150 17.92 6.36 5.09
C ILE A 150 18.91 5.20 4.95
N LYS A 151 18.84 4.19 5.83
CA LYS A 151 19.69 3.00 5.74
C LYS A 151 19.62 2.29 4.38
N TYR A 152 18.43 2.23 3.77
CA TYR A 152 18.24 1.52 2.50
C TYR A 152 18.30 2.42 1.25
N PHE A 153 18.01 3.72 1.40
CA PHE A 153 17.78 4.62 0.27
C PHE A 153 18.69 5.87 0.26
N SER A 154 19.57 6.07 1.25
CA SER A 154 20.59 7.12 1.20
C SER A 154 21.55 6.89 0.01
N PRO A 155 21.88 7.91 -0.81
CA PRO A 155 21.69 9.37 -0.64
C PRO A 155 20.44 9.95 -1.33
N HIS A 156 19.46 9.14 -1.71
CA HIS A 156 18.29 9.56 -2.50
C HIS A 156 17.03 9.89 -1.67
N ALA A 157 17.02 9.54 -0.37
CA ALA A 157 15.93 9.90 0.53
C ALA A 157 15.96 11.41 0.83
N LYS A 158 14.84 12.09 0.56
CA LYS A 158 14.61 13.50 0.89
C LYS A 158 13.22 13.64 1.52
N PRO A 159 13.08 13.45 2.83
CA PRO A 159 11.82 13.75 3.51
C PRO A 159 11.48 15.24 3.38
N ASP A 160 10.20 15.56 3.21
CA ASP A 160 9.71 16.94 3.10
C ASP A 160 9.71 17.67 4.46
N ASP A 161 9.66 16.91 5.56
CA ASP A 161 9.72 17.39 6.94
C ASP A 161 10.81 16.60 7.68
N VAL A 162 11.85 17.29 8.16
CA VAL A 162 13.01 16.65 8.77
C VAL A 162 13.28 17.28 10.13
N PHE A 163 13.11 16.48 11.18
CA PHE A 163 13.37 16.90 12.56
C PHE A 163 14.87 17.10 12.86
N LEU A 164 15.72 16.41 12.11
CA LEU A 164 17.19 16.42 12.20
C LEU A 164 17.77 16.54 10.80
N SER A 165 19.04 16.91 10.65
CA SER A 165 19.64 16.93 9.32
C SER A 165 19.77 15.49 8.76
N ASN A 166 19.78 15.32 7.44
CA ASN A 166 20.02 14.01 6.84
C ASN A 166 21.35 13.38 7.27
N GLU A 167 22.34 14.21 7.62
CA GLU A 167 23.64 13.76 8.13
C GLU A 167 23.49 13.21 9.55
N ASP A 168 22.84 13.95 10.46
CA ASP A 168 22.55 13.49 11.83
C ASP A 168 21.72 12.21 11.83
N LEU A 169 20.69 12.13 10.97
CA LEU A 169 19.88 10.93 10.82
C LEU A 169 20.66 9.75 10.28
N TYR A 170 21.60 9.99 9.35
CA TYR A 170 22.47 8.94 8.84
C TYR A 170 23.42 8.41 9.91
N GLU A 171 24.06 9.30 10.68
CA GLU A 171 24.91 8.92 11.82
C GLU A 171 24.12 8.13 12.86
N MET A 172 22.96 8.65 13.29
CA MET A 172 22.08 7.93 14.22
C MET A 172 21.63 6.59 13.66
N SER A 173 21.32 6.49 12.36
CA SER A 173 20.93 5.22 11.74
C SER A 173 22.08 4.21 11.77
N CYS A 174 23.31 4.66 11.55
CA CYS A 174 24.50 3.82 11.66
C CYS A 174 24.64 3.31 13.09
N ASP A 175 24.48 4.16 14.10
CA ASP A 175 24.65 3.77 15.50
C ASP A 175 23.56 2.82 15.99
N VAL A 176 22.29 3.17 15.77
CA VAL A 176 21.15 2.41 16.31
C VAL A 176 20.90 1.14 15.51
N LEU A 177 20.93 1.22 14.17
CA LEU A 177 20.59 0.09 13.29
C LEU A 177 21.77 -0.84 13.00
N SER A 178 22.97 -0.53 13.50
CA SER A 178 24.12 -1.47 13.53
C SER A 178 24.41 -2.03 14.93
N SER A 179 23.66 -1.59 15.94
CA SER A 179 23.79 -2.06 17.32
C SER A 179 23.59 -3.56 17.45
N GLU A 180 24.21 -4.16 18.46
CA GLU A 180 24.09 -5.58 18.76
C GLU A 180 22.63 -5.99 19.04
N THR A 181 21.86 -5.10 19.66
CA THR A 181 20.43 -5.30 19.91
C THR A 181 19.64 -5.38 18.61
N TYR A 182 19.91 -4.49 17.65
CA TYR A 182 19.24 -4.51 16.36
C TYR A 182 19.59 -5.75 15.54
N LYS A 183 20.87 -6.17 15.56
CA LYS A 183 21.33 -7.43 14.93
C LYS A 183 20.64 -8.65 15.52
N LYS A 184 20.50 -8.72 16.85
CA LYS A 184 19.73 -9.79 17.52
C LYS A 184 18.27 -9.80 17.10
N LEU A 185 17.67 -8.63 16.92
CA LEU A 185 16.29 -8.48 16.44
C LEU A 185 16.10 -9.05 15.03
N PHE A 186 17.05 -8.80 14.12
CA PHE A 186 17.03 -9.38 12.77
C PHE A 186 17.24 -10.90 12.77
N ASN A 187 18.16 -11.40 13.60
CA ASN A 187 18.38 -12.84 13.75
C ASN A 187 17.12 -13.59 14.22
N LEU A 188 16.25 -12.94 15.01
CA LEU A 188 14.97 -13.52 15.45
C LEU A 188 13.91 -13.56 14.34
N LEU A 189 14.08 -12.78 13.27
CA LEU A 189 13.17 -12.69 12.13
C LEU A 189 13.55 -13.64 10.98
N GLU A 190 14.60 -14.46 11.16
CA GLU A 190 15.18 -15.33 10.11
C GLU A 190 15.55 -14.57 8.80
N LEU A 191 15.89 -13.29 8.93
CA LEU A 191 16.40 -12.41 7.84
C LEU A 191 17.92 -12.26 7.95
#